data_AF-T1CBS3-F1
#
_entry.id   AF-T1CBS3-F1
#
_cell.length_a   1.000
_cell.length_b   1.000
_cell.length_c   1.000
_cell.angle_alpha   90.00
_cell.angle_beta   90.00
_cell.angle_gamma   90.00
#
_symmetry.space_group_name_H-M   'P 1'
#
loop_
_entity.id
_entity.type
_entity.pdbx_description
1 polymer ?
#
loop_
_entity_poly.entity_id
_entity_poly.type
_entity_poly.pdbx_seq_one_letter_code
_entity_poly.pdbx_strand_id
1 'polypeptide(L)'
;MKTFIANLAQLRANLLNAGVACQQPLRDSEFLNAVKHRSAIPGGTCEFDLPDYLYWLSQPNEARKQTFNQWLALLRPVCDAVAELLWLTRQFGRSRQECAGGGTFTITFDRDNPLQLLRIALPASSGLYPEVSGSHHRCSVRFLTWKGLSE
;
A
#
# COMPACT_ATOMS: atom_id res chain seq x y z
N MET A 1 -7.45 -22.29 -14.17
CA MET A 1 -8.66 -21.87 -13.42
C MET A 1 -8.81 -22.58 -12.07
N LYS A 2 -8.80 -23.92 -12.00
CA LYS A 2 -8.96 -24.66 -10.72
C LYS A 2 -7.89 -24.34 -9.66
N THR A 3 -6.62 -24.35 -10.03
CA THR A 3 -5.49 -23.99 -9.13
C THR A 3 -5.60 -22.58 -8.57
N PHE A 4 -6.11 -21.66 -9.39
CA PHE A 4 -6.26 -20.26 -9.03
C PHE A 4 -7.39 -20.03 -8.01
N ILE A 5 -8.55 -20.67 -8.22
CA ILE A 5 -9.66 -20.65 -7.26
C ILE A 5 -9.24 -21.32 -5.94
N ALA A 6 -8.47 -22.41 -6.02
CA ALA A 6 -7.92 -23.07 -4.83
C ALA A 6 -6.97 -22.15 -4.04
N ASN A 7 -6.10 -21.39 -4.72
CA ASN A 7 -5.20 -20.42 -4.07
C ASN A 7 -5.99 -19.34 -3.31
N LEU A 8 -7.01 -18.76 -3.96
CA LEU A 8 -7.89 -17.76 -3.32
C LEU A 8 -8.64 -18.34 -2.11
N ALA A 9 -9.15 -19.56 -2.21
CA ALA A 9 -9.81 -20.23 -1.09
C ALA A 9 -8.85 -20.44 0.07
N GLN A 10 -7.60 -20.82 -0.21
CA GLN A 10 -6.55 -20.99 0.81
C GLN A 10 -6.19 -19.67 1.48
N LEU A 11 -5.97 -18.60 0.71
CA LEU A 11 -5.65 -17.27 1.26
C LEU A 11 -6.79 -16.73 2.12
N ARG A 12 -8.05 -16.93 1.68
CA ARG A 12 -9.23 -16.58 2.49
C ARG A 12 -9.28 -17.38 3.79
N ALA A 13 -9.04 -18.69 3.74
CA ALA A 13 -9.01 -19.52 4.95
C ALA A 13 -7.90 -19.08 5.91
N ASN A 14 -6.68 -18.83 5.41
CA ASN A 14 -5.56 -18.34 6.20
C ASN A 14 -5.87 -17.00 6.87
N LEU A 15 -6.50 -16.07 6.14
CA LEU A 15 -6.90 -14.76 6.68
C LEU A 15 -7.97 -14.90 7.77
N LEU A 16 -8.99 -15.74 7.55
CA LEU A 16 -10.02 -16.01 8.55
C LEU A 16 -9.44 -16.65 9.82
N ASN A 17 -8.51 -17.60 9.66
CA ASN A 17 -7.84 -18.27 10.77
C ASN A 17 -6.92 -17.33 11.56
N ALA A 18 -6.26 -16.38 10.88
CA ALA A 18 -5.46 -15.36 11.56
C ALA A 18 -6.33 -14.47 12.47
N GLY A 19 -7.60 -14.29 12.12
CA GLY A 19 -8.58 -13.56 12.90
C GLY A 19 -8.35 -12.03 12.89
N VAL A 20 -9.34 -11.31 13.42
CA VAL A 20 -9.34 -9.83 13.47
C VAL A 20 -8.24 -9.25 14.36
N ALA A 21 -7.68 -10.06 15.27
CA ALA A 21 -6.69 -9.68 16.27
C ALA A 21 -5.26 -10.17 15.94
N CYS A 22 -4.97 -10.64 14.71
CA CYS A 22 -3.62 -11.10 14.32
C CYS A 22 -2.49 -10.10 14.61
N GLN A 23 -2.81 -8.81 14.58
CA GLN A 23 -1.91 -7.69 14.86
C GLN A 23 -1.89 -7.24 16.32
N GLN A 24 -2.72 -7.83 17.18
CA GLN A 24 -2.80 -7.47 18.61
C GLN A 24 -1.46 -7.66 19.33
N PRO A 25 -0.68 -8.74 19.12
CA PRO A 25 0.63 -8.87 19.76
C PRO A 25 1.61 -7.75 19.38
N LEU A 26 1.49 -7.19 18.16
CA LEU A 26 2.30 -6.04 17.75
C LEU A 26 1.83 -4.75 18.42
N ARG A 27 0.50 -4.60 18.60
CA ARG A 27 -0.11 -3.45 19.28
C ARG A 27 0.13 -3.45 20.79
N ASP A 28 0.31 -4.62 21.39
CA ASP A 28 0.58 -4.76 22.83
C ASP A 28 2.08 -4.71 23.14
N SER A 29 2.94 -4.73 22.11
CA SER A 29 4.39 -4.62 22.30
C SER A 29 4.78 -3.22 22.78
N GLU A 30 5.22 -3.12 24.03
CA GLU A 30 5.75 -1.88 24.62
C GLU A 30 6.91 -1.32 23.79
N PHE A 31 7.83 -2.18 23.34
CA PHE A 31 8.95 -1.80 22.48
C PHE A 31 8.49 -1.14 21.18
N LEU A 32 7.58 -1.78 20.42
CA LEU A 32 7.10 -1.23 19.15
C LEU A 32 6.29 0.06 19.36
N ASN A 33 5.51 0.14 20.46
CA ASN A 33 4.77 1.34 20.81
C ASN A 33 5.69 2.51 21.18
N ALA A 34 6.76 2.26 21.93
CA ALA A 34 7.75 3.29 22.27
C ALA A 34 8.40 3.85 21.00
N VAL A 35 8.85 2.98 20.08
CA VAL A 35 9.43 3.39 18.79
C VAL A 35 8.40 4.18 17.97
N LYS A 36 7.16 3.69 17.85
CA LYS A 36 6.09 4.37 17.11
C LYS A 36 5.79 5.77 17.66
N HIS A 37 5.64 5.90 18.98
CA HIS A 37 5.34 7.17 19.63
C HIS A 37 6.45 8.20 19.41
N ARG A 38 7.71 7.77 19.58
CA ARG A 38 8.88 8.64 19.45
C ARG A 38 9.22 8.99 18.00
N SER A 39 8.92 8.11 17.03
CA SER A 39 9.09 8.38 15.59
C SER A 39 8.18 9.49 15.06
N ALA A 40 7.09 9.82 15.77
CA ALA A 40 6.22 10.94 15.42
C ALA A 40 6.80 12.31 15.85
N ILE A 41 7.86 12.33 16.66
CA ILE A 41 8.50 13.54 17.17
C ILE A 41 9.76 13.79 16.33
N PRO A 42 9.93 14.97 15.71
CA PRO A 42 11.19 15.32 15.05
C PRO A 42 12.37 15.16 16.00
N GLY A 43 13.34 14.30 15.64
CA GLY A 43 14.50 14.00 16.48
C GLY A 43 14.24 13.06 17.66
N GLY A 44 13.01 12.58 17.88
CA GLY A 44 12.63 11.76 19.03
C GLY A 44 13.16 10.32 19.03
N THR A 45 13.82 9.90 17.95
CA THR A 45 14.47 8.57 17.83
C THR A 45 15.96 8.63 18.16
N CYS A 46 16.41 9.64 18.91
CA CYS A 46 17.78 9.72 19.40
C CYS A 46 18.06 8.64 20.46
N GLU A 47 19.34 8.42 20.72
CA GLU A 47 19.83 7.37 21.62
C GLU A 47 19.31 7.50 23.06
N PHE A 48 19.13 8.72 23.56
CA PHE A 48 18.68 8.96 24.92
C PHE A 48 17.15 8.80 25.11
N ASP A 49 16.35 8.99 24.06
CA ASP A 49 14.90 8.86 24.12
C ASP A 49 14.44 7.40 23.90
N LEU A 50 15.23 6.60 23.21
CA LEU A 50 14.95 5.19 22.89
C LEU A 50 16.20 4.29 23.09
N PRO A 51 16.69 4.12 24.33
CA PRO A 51 17.86 3.29 24.60
C PRO A 51 17.66 1.82 24.18
N ASP A 52 16.46 1.26 24.38
CA ASP A 52 16.14 -0.12 24.00
C ASP A 52 16.17 -0.32 22.48
N TYR A 53 15.75 0.69 21.72
CA TYR A 53 15.82 0.66 20.26
C TYR A 53 17.26 0.66 19.77
N LEU A 54 18.11 1.51 20.36
CA LEU A 54 19.54 1.52 20.05
C LEU A 54 20.21 0.19 20.42
N TYR A 55 19.87 -0.37 21.58
CA TYR A 55 20.36 -1.68 21.99
C TYR A 55 19.92 -2.79 21.02
N TRP A 56 18.68 -2.76 20.55
CA TRP A 56 18.22 -3.69 19.53
C TRP A 56 18.99 -3.50 18.21
N LEU A 57 19.24 -2.24 17.79
CA LEU A 57 20.01 -1.93 16.59
C LEU A 57 21.47 -2.39 16.65
N SER A 58 22.07 -2.43 17.84
CA SER A 58 23.45 -2.90 18.05
C SER A 58 23.58 -4.43 17.99
N GLN A 59 22.46 -5.17 18.01
CA GLN A 59 22.49 -6.62 17.89
C GLN A 59 22.96 -7.08 16.50
N PRO A 60 23.54 -8.31 16.40
CA PRO A 60 23.90 -8.91 15.12
C PRO A 60 22.74 -8.89 14.12
N ASN A 61 23.09 -8.73 12.84
CA ASN A 61 22.11 -8.62 11.75
C ASN A 61 21.10 -9.78 11.73
N GLU A 62 21.56 -11.01 12.00
CA GLU A 62 20.72 -12.20 12.03
C GLU A 62 19.68 -12.17 13.16
N ALA A 63 20.07 -11.73 14.37
CA ALA A 63 19.13 -11.56 15.48
C ALA A 63 18.05 -10.53 15.16
N ARG A 64 18.45 -9.37 14.59
CA ARG A 64 17.51 -8.32 14.18
C ARG A 64 16.54 -8.81 13.09
N LYS A 65 17.06 -9.50 12.07
CA LYS A 65 16.24 -10.11 11.01
C LYS A 65 15.25 -11.12 11.57
N GLN A 66 15.69 -11.97 12.49
CA GLN A 66 14.82 -12.97 13.11
C GLN A 66 13.66 -12.31 13.84
N THR A 67 13.93 -11.33 14.71
CA THR A 67 12.87 -10.57 15.41
C THR A 67 11.94 -9.87 14.43
N PHE A 68 12.48 -9.22 13.39
CA PHE A 68 11.69 -8.54 12.37
C PHE A 68 10.78 -9.52 11.60
N ASN A 69 11.31 -10.69 11.23
CA ASN A 69 10.54 -11.73 10.54
C ASN A 69 9.43 -12.30 11.42
N GLN A 70 9.63 -12.41 12.73
CA GLN A 70 8.57 -12.82 13.66
C GLN A 70 7.42 -11.81 13.69
N TRP A 71 7.72 -10.51 13.73
CA TRP A 71 6.68 -9.48 13.65
C TRP A 71 5.96 -9.53 12.30
N LEU A 72 6.69 -9.68 11.19
CA LEU A 72 6.11 -9.74 9.85
C LEU A 72 5.26 -11.01 9.64
N ALA A 73 5.62 -12.13 10.24
CA ALA A 73 4.87 -13.38 10.15
C ALA A 73 3.42 -13.23 10.64
N LEU A 74 3.19 -12.39 11.66
CA LEU A 74 1.84 -12.09 12.16
C LEU A 74 0.97 -11.35 11.14
N LEU A 75 1.58 -10.55 10.26
CA LEU A 75 0.90 -9.78 9.22
C LEU A 75 0.80 -10.54 7.89
N ARG A 76 1.55 -11.65 7.75
CA ARG A 76 1.69 -12.37 6.50
C ARG A 76 0.37 -12.80 5.86
N PRO A 77 -0.61 -13.35 6.61
CA PRO A 77 -1.91 -13.72 6.03
C PRO A 77 -2.65 -12.54 5.39
N VAL A 78 -2.53 -11.35 5.97
CA VAL A 78 -3.14 -10.12 5.43
C VAL A 78 -2.37 -9.66 4.18
N CYS A 79 -1.04 -9.61 4.26
CA CYS A 79 -0.19 -9.19 3.14
C CYS A 79 -0.40 -10.07 1.90
N ASP A 80 -0.40 -11.40 2.06
CA ASP A 80 -0.55 -12.33 0.94
C ASP A 80 -1.95 -12.23 0.32
N ALA A 81 -3.01 -12.12 1.13
CA ALA A 81 -4.37 -11.95 0.64
C ALA A 81 -4.57 -10.61 -0.11
N VAL A 82 -4.03 -9.50 0.41
CA VAL A 82 -4.09 -8.19 -0.23
C VAL A 82 -3.29 -8.17 -1.53
N ALA A 83 -2.09 -8.77 -1.53
CA ALA A 83 -1.25 -8.86 -2.72
C ALA A 83 -1.97 -9.61 -3.86
N GLU A 84 -2.58 -10.77 -3.57
CA GLU A 84 -3.31 -11.55 -4.56
C GLU A 84 -4.55 -10.79 -5.06
N LEU A 85 -5.33 -10.18 -4.16
CA LEU A 85 -6.51 -9.40 -4.54
C LEU A 85 -6.13 -8.22 -5.45
N LEU A 86 -5.10 -7.46 -5.08
CA LEU A 86 -4.63 -6.34 -5.90
C LEU A 86 -4.04 -6.81 -7.23
N TRP A 87 -3.35 -7.96 -7.26
CA TRP A 87 -2.90 -8.56 -8.52
C TRP A 87 -4.09 -8.84 -9.42
N LEU A 88 -5.15 -9.46 -8.90
CA LEU A 88 -6.37 -9.76 -9.65
C LEU A 88 -7.08 -8.53 -10.17
N THR A 89 -7.32 -7.55 -9.30
CA THR A 89 -7.95 -6.30 -9.69
C THR A 89 -7.18 -5.63 -10.83
N ARG A 90 -5.84 -5.75 -10.85
CA ARG A 90 -5.01 -5.23 -11.95
C ARG A 90 -5.06 -6.08 -13.23
N GLN A 91 -5.20 -7.39 -13.13
CA GLN A 91 -5.31 -8.29 -14.30
C GLN A 91 -6.65 -8.18 -15.01
N PHE A 92 -7.75 -7.98 -14.27
CA PHE A 92 -9.09 -7.82 -14.86
C PHE A 92 -9.39 -6.40 -15.34
N GLY A 93 -8.44 -5.48 -15.21
CA GLY A 93 -8.57 -4.11 -15.71
C GLY A 93 -8.60 -4.07 -17.25
N ARG A 94 -9.56 -3.33 -17.81
CA ARG A 94 -9.62 -3.06 -19.25
C ARG A 94 -8.70 -1.89 -19.57
N SER A 95 -7.66 -2.14 -20.38
CA SER A 95 -6.82 -1.06 -20.92
C SER A 95 -7.45 -0.45 -22.15
N ARG A 96 -7.41 0.88 -22.26
CA ARG A 96 -7.83 1.65 -23.43
C ARG A 96 -6.80 2.73 -23.70
N GLN A 97 -6.51 2.96 -24.97
CA GLN A 97 -5.72 4.11 -25.39
C GLN A 97 -6.69 5.28 -25.56
N GLU A 98 -6.45 6.36 -24.83
CA GLU A 98 -7.30 7.54 -24.79
C GLU A 98 -6.45 8.79 -24.98
N CYS A 99 -7.04 9.85 -25.54
CA CYS A 99 -6.38 11.14 -25.73
C CYS A 99 -7.08 12.22 -24.91
N ALA A 100 -6.32 12.91 -24.06
CA ALA A 100 -6.81 14.02 -23.23
C ALA A 100 -6.67 15.36 -23.96
N GLY A 101 -7.61 15.66 -24.85
CA GLY A 101 -7.66 16.94 -25.55
C GLY A 101 -7.67 18.13 -24.58
N GLY A 102 -6.75 19.09 -24.77
CA GLY A 102 -6.62 20.24 -23.87
C GLY A 102 -6.08 19.91 -22.48
N GLY A 103 -5.45 18.74 -22.29
CA GLY A 103 -4.83 18.35 -21.02
C GLY A 103 -5.82 17.87 -19.96
N THR A 104 -7.08 17.59 -20.32
CA THR A 104 -8.08 17.08 -19.38
C THR A 104 -8.84 15.89 -19.97
N PHE A 105 -9.28 14.98 -19.11
CA PHE A 105 -10.03 13.78 -19.49
C PHE A 105 -11.05 13.43 -18.41
N THR A 106 -12.28 13.10 -18.81
CA THR A 106 -13.36 12.75 -17.87
C THR A 106 -13.81 11.31 -18.10
N ILE A 107 -13.87 10.54 -17.03
CA ILE A 107 -14.36 9.15 -17.01
C ILE A 107 -15.68 9.14 -16.26
N THR A 108 -16.75 8.69 -16.91
CA THR A 108 -18.02 8.40 -16.23
C THR A 108 -18.05 6.92 -15.87
N PHE A 109 -18.33 6.61 -14.61
CA PHE A 109 -18.39 5.24 -14.13
C PHE A 109 -19.78 4.64 -14.36
N ASP A 110 -19.80 3.35 -14.71
CA ASP A 110 -21.02 2.57 -14.74
C ASP A 110 -21.53 2.37 -13.31
N ARG A 111 -22.83 2.56 -13.08
CA ARG A 111 -23.46 2.40 -11.76
C ARG A 111 -23.53 0.94 -11.36
N ASP A 112 -23.69 0.04 -12.32
CA ASP A 112 -23.88 -1.39 -12.07
C ASP A 112 -22.54 -2.13 -11.94
N ASN A 113 -21.43 -1.50 -12.34
CA ASN A 113 -20.09 -2.05 -12.23
C ASN A 113 -19.08 -0.97 -11.76
N PRO A 114 -19.01 -0.69 -10.45
CA PRO A 114 -18.11 0.33 -9.93
C PRO A 114 -16.64 -0.07 -10.13
N LEU A 115 -15.85 0.84 -10.69
CA LEU A 115 -14.40 0.64 -10.84
C LEU A 115 -13.72 0.70 -9.48
N GLN A 116 -13.01 -0.36 -9.11
CA GLN A 116 -12.25 -0.44 -7.86
C GLN A 116 -10.86 0.19 -7.96
N LEU A 117 -10.31 0.27 -9.18
CA LEU A 117 -8.96 0.77 -9.42
C LEU A 117 -8.87 1.42 -10.81
N LEU A 118 -8.41 2.67 -10.86
CA LEU A 118 -8.04 3.36 -12.10
C LEU A 118 -6.51 3.31 -12.25
N ARG A 119 -6.04 2.87 -13.42
CA ARG A 119 -4.62 2.87 -13.78
C ARG A 119 -4.40 3.77 -14.99
N ILE A 120 -3.58 4.79 -14.83
CA ILE A 120 -3.22 5.73 -15.88
C ILE A 120 -1.76 5.45 -16.24
N ALA A 121 -1.51 5.16 -17.52
CA ALA A 121 -0.16 5.01 -18.04
C ALA A 121 0.14 6.18 -18.98
N LEU A 122 1.30 6.81 -18.79
CA LEU A 122 1.79 7.87 -19.64
C LEU A 122 3.18 7.50 -20.19
N PRO A 123 3.53 7.95 -21.41
CA PRO A 123 4.91 7.87 -21.87
C PRO A 123 5.84 8.58 -20.88
N ALA A 124 6.96 7.94 -20.52
CA ALA A 124 7.95 8.52 -19.63
C ALA A 124 8.54 9.84 -20.17
N SER A 125 8.58 9.98 -21.51
CA SER A 125 9.03 11.18 -22.21
C SER A 125 8.02 12.32 -22.26
N SER A 126 6.81 12.14 -21.72
CA SER A 126 5.76 13.16 -21.82
C SER A 126 6.04 14.40 -20.96
N GLY A 127 6.82 14.28 -19.89
CA GLY A 127 7.00 15.37 -18.91
C GLY A 127 5.71 15.73 -18.16
N LEU A 128 4.67 14.89 -18.25
CA LEU A 128 3.35 15.12 -17.66
C LEU A 128 3.11 14.19 -16.47
N TYR A 129 2.39 14.68 -15.48
CA TYR A 129 1.80 13.87 -14.41
C TYR A 129 0.29 14.09 -14.32
N PRO A 130 -0.49 13.04 -13.96
CA PRO A 130 -1.92 13.18 -13.78
C PRO A 130 -2.27 13.70 -12.37
N GLU A 131 -3.10 14.72 -12.30
CA GLU A 131 -3.90 15.09 -11.15
C GLU A 131 -5.28 14.45 -11.32
N VAL A 132 -5.73 13.67 -10.33
CA VAL A 132 -6.99 12.93 -10.39
C VAL A 132 -7.92 13.41 -9.29
N SER A 133 -9.14 13.78 -9.67
CA SER A 133 -10.23 14.09 -8.74
C SER A 133 -11.48 13.31 -9.16
N GLY A 134 -12.35 12.97 -8.22
CA GLY A 134 -13.53 12.20 -8.58
C GLY A 134 -14.49 11.91 -7.43
N SER A 135 -15.64 11.37 -7.81
CA SER A 135 -16.69 10.85 -6.95
C SER A 135 -17.07 9.43 -7.39
N HIS A 136 -18.06 8.83 -6.72
CA HIS A 136 -18.58 7.51 -7.07
C HIS A 136 -19.12 7.38 -8.51
N HIS A 137 -19.42 8.50 -9.20
CA HIS A 137 -20.03 8.48 -10.54
C HIS A 137 -19.11 8.97 -11.65
N ARG A 138 -18.06 9.72 -11.30
CA ARG A 138 -17.22 10.38 -12.29
C ARG A 138 -15.83 10.63 -11.74
N CYS A 139 -14.84 10.54 -12.62
CA CYS A 139 -13.48 10.94 -12.38
C CYS A 139 -13.05 11.97 -13.44
N SER A 140 -12.33 12.99 -13.00
CA SER A 140 -11.67 13.99 -13.84
C SER A 140 -10.16 13.85 -13.65
N VAL A 141 -9.46 13.75 -14.77
CA VAL A 141 -8.00 13.66 -14.84
C VAL A 141 -7.49 14.91 -15.55
N ARG A 142 -6.55 15.62 -14.93
CA ARG A 142 -5.87 16.78 -15.51
C ARG A 142 -4.39 16.45 -15.62
N PHE A 143 -3.79 16.71 -16.78
CA PHE A 143 -2.37 16.47 -17.03
C PHE A 143 -1.60 17.77 -16.87
N LEU A 144 -0.61 17.76 -15.99
CA LEU A 144 0.16 18.92 -15.59
C LEU A 144 1.65 18.69 -15.87
N THR A 145 2.38 19.78 -16.10
CA THR A 145 3.84 19.81 -16.13
C THR A 145 4.37 20.36 -14.81
N TRP A 146 5.46 19.79 -14.29
CA TRP A 146 6.13 20.40 -13.14
C TRP A 146 6.73 21.76 -13.53
N LYS A 147 6.45 22.80 -12.76
CA LYS A 147 6.89 24.18 -13.05
C LYS A 147 8.24 24.57 -12.45
N GLY A 148 8.93 23.65 -11.77
CA GLY A 148 10.18 23.96 -11.09
C GLY A 148 9.97 24.63 -9.72
N LEU A 149 11.04 25.22 -9.19
CA LEU A 149 11.06 25.95 -7.90
C LEU A 149 10.55 27.39 -8.00
N SER A 150 10.19 27.84 -9.20
CA SER A 150 9.75 29.21 -9.49
C SER A 150 8.23 29.36 -9.39
N GLU A 151 7.69 29.06 -8.21
CA GLU A 151 6.42 29.62 -7.71
C GLU A 151 6.70 30.45 -6.45
#